data_AF-T1AJR0-F1
#
_entry.id   AF-T1AJR0-F1
#
_cell.length_a   1.000
_cell.length_b   1.000
_cell.length_c   1.000
_cell.angle_alpha   90.00
_cell.angle_beta   90.00
_cell.angle_gamma   90.00
#
_symmetry.space_group_name_H-M   'P 1'
#
loop_
_entity.id
_entity.type
_entity.pdbx_description
1 polymer ?
#
loop_
_entity_poly.entity_id
_entity_poly.type
_entity_poly.pdbx_seq_one_letter_code
_entity_poly.pdbx_strand_id
1 'polypeptide(L)' 'MGDQDLSTELSGQGYQLVGRHSAVKLCYWTRESLAHGRDCYKGRFYGIESHRCLQMSPAIDSCNLHCR' A
#
# COMPACT_ATOMS: atom_id res chain seq x y z
N MET A 1 12.61 11.48 11.41
CA MET A 1 12.20 10.47 10.40
C MET A 1 12.07 11.26 9.12
N GLY A 2 13.01 11.05 8.18
CA GLY A 2 13.19 11.79 6.92
C GLY A 2 12.94 13.30 6.98
N ASP A 3 13.98 14.13 7.01
CA ASP A 3 13.85 15.61 6.96
C ASP A 3 13.32 16.13 5.59
N GLN A 4 12.78 15.25 4.75
CA GLN A 4 12.34 15.51 3.39
C GLN A 4 10.81 15.42 3.31
N ASP A 5 10.17 16.46 2.78
CA ASP A 5 8.75 16.42 2.47
C ASP A 5 8.51 15.64 1.17
N LEU A 6 8.17 14.35 1.31
CA LEU A 6 7.82 13.45 0.21
C LEU A 6 6.31 13.43 -0.10
N SER A 7 5.52 14.32 0.51
CA SER A 7 4.05 14.27 0.42
C SER A 7 3.53 14.36 -1.01
N THR A 8 4.14 15.21 -1.83
CA THR A 8 3.75 15.41 -3.24
C THR A 8 4.03 14.17 -4.08
N GLU A 9 5.23 13.58 -3.95
CA GLU A 9 5.63 12.36 -4.67
C GLU A 9 4.74 11.18 -4.27
N LEU A 10 4.56 10.95 -2.97
CA LEU A 10 3.72 9.86 -2.45
C LEU A 10 2.26 10.01 -2.90
N SER A 11 1.73 11.22 -2.87
CA SER A 11 0.36 11.51 -3.33
C SER A 11 0.21 11.27 -4.84
N GLY A 12 1.21 11.68 -5.64
CA GLY A 12 1.26 11.40 -7.09
C GLY A 12 1.28 9.91 -7.41
N GLN A 13 1.87 9.10 -6.54
CA GLN A 13 1.88 7.64 -6.64
C GLN A 13 0.63 6.95 -6.08
N GLY A 14 -0.36 7.71 -5.61
CA GLY A 14 -1.64 7.22 -5.08
C GLY A 14 -1.61 6.74 -3.63
N TYR A 15 -0.58 7.10 -2.86
CA TYR A 15 -0.63 6.95 -1.40
C TYR A 15 -1.51 8.03 -0.78
N GLN A 16 -2.15 7.68 0.33
CA GLN A 16 -2.86 8.61 1.21
C GLN A 16 -2.11 8.64 2.54
N LEU A 17 -1.58 9.80 2.91
CA LEU A 17 -0.85 9.98 4.15
C LEU A 17 -1.81 9.94 5.35
N VAL A 18 -1.40 9.26 6.40
CA VAL A 18 -2.12 9.17 7.68
C VAL A 18 -1.21 9.72 8.77
N GLY A 19 -1.57 10.90 9.29
CA GLY A 19 -0.71 11.62 10.22
C GLY A 19 0.60 12.05 9.54
N ARG A 20 1.72 11.91 10.26
CA ARG A 20 3.04 12.43 9.82
C ARG A 20 4.00 11.39 9.27
N HIS A 21 3.75 10.10 9.48
CA HIS A 21 4.73 9.04 9.21
C HIS A 21 4.12 7.75 8.65
N SER A 22 2.79 7.69 8.53
CA SER A 22 2.08 6.51 8.02
C SER A 22 1.42 6.81 6.68
N ALA A 23 1.15 5.78 5.89
CA ALA A 23 0.35 5.91 4.68
C ALA A 23 -0.42 4.63 4.37
N VAL A 24 -1.53 4.79 3.66
CA VAL A 24 -2.30 3.70 3.05
C VAL A 24 -2.24 3.84 1.53
N LYS A 25 -2.36 2.74 0.80
CA LYS A 25 -2.53 2.75 -0.66
C LYS A 25 -3.44 1.60 -1.06
N LEU A 26 -4.30 1.84 -2.05
CA LEU A 26 -5.13 0.77 -2.58
C LEU A 26 -4.23 -0.29 -3.23
N CYS A 27 -4.34 -1.54 -2.79
CA CYS A 27 -3.67 -2.63 -3.45
C CYS A 27 -4.24 -2.81 -4.85
N TYR A 28 -3.37 -3.03 -5.84
CA TYR A 28 -3.78 -3.34 -7.21
C TYR A 28 -4.87 -4.43 -7.24
N TRP A 29 -4.69 -5.50 -6.48
CA TRP A 29 -5.62 -6.63 -6.42
C TRP A 29 -6.92 -6.35 -5.68
N THR A 30 -6.97 -5.36 -4.79
CA THR A 30 -8.25 -4.90 -4.22
C THR A 30 -9.13 -4.35 -5.33
N ARG A 31 -8.57 -3.54 -6.24
CA ARG A 31 -9.30 -3.01 -7.40
C ARG A 31 -9.71 -4.13 -8.38
N GLU A 32 -8.80 -5.04 -8.70
CA GLU A 32 -9.10 -6.17 -9.60
C GLU A 32 -10.17 -7.12 -9.03
N SER A 33 -10.18 -7.33 -7.71
CA SER A 33 -11.19 -8.14 -7.03
C SER A 33 -12.57 -7.48 -7.10
N LEU A 34 -12.65 -6.16 -6.87
CA LEU A 34 -13.91 -5.41 -6.94
C LEU A 34 -14.45 -5.24 -8.37
N ALA A 35 -13.60 -4.90 -9.33
CA ALA A 35 -14.02 -4.58 -10.70
C ALA A 35 -14.19 -5.82 -11.60
N HIS A 36 -13.43 -6.88 -11.34
CA HIS A 36 -13.30 -8.02 -12.24
C HIS A 36 -13.40 -9.39 -11.55
N GLY A 37 -13.64 -9.44 -10.22
CA GLY A 37 -13.75 -10.71 -9.49
C GLY A 37 -12.45 -11.51 -9.44
N ARG A 38 -11.28 -10.86 -9.59
CA ARG A 38 -9.97 -11.53 -9.59
C ARG A 38 -9.22 -11.29 -8.29
N ASP A 39 -8.80 -12.36 -7.63
CA ASP A 39 -8.00 -12.29 -6.41
C ASP A 39 -6.49 -12.43 -6.66
N CYS A 40 -5.69 -11.89 -5.74
CA CYS A 40 -4.25 -12.10 -5.72
C CYS A 40 -3.88 -13.53 -5.35
N TYR A 41 -2.59 -13.85 -5.43
CA TYR A 41 -2.06 -15.16 -5.03
C TYR A 41 -2.44 -15.55 -3.60
N LYS A 42 -2.64 -14.59 -2.68
CA LYS A 42 -3.03 -14.88 -1.29
C LYS A 42 -4.45 -15.43 -1.17
N GLY A 43 -5.35 -15.07 -2.09
CA GLY A 43 -6.67 -15.69 -2.18
C GLY A 43 -6.55 -17.17 -2.57
N ARG A 44 -5.73 -17.47 -3.58
CA ARG A 44 -5.48 -18.85 -4.03
C ARG A 44 -4.77 -19.71 -2.99
N PHE A 45 -3.77 -19.17 -2.30
CA PHE A 45 -2.91 -19.96 -1.40
C PHE A 45 -3.45 -20.02 0.03
N TYR A 46 -4.12 -18.95 0.48
CA TYR A 46 -4.47 -18.78 1.89
C TYR A 46 -5.95 -18.43 2.12
N GLY A 47 -6.78 -18.36 1.08
CA GLY A 47 -8.18 -17.99 1.22
C GLY A 47 -8.41 -16.52 1.63
N ILE A 48 -7.40 -15.65 1.50
CA ILE A 48 -7.52 -14.23 1.86
C ILE A 48 -8.20 -13.46 0.72
N GLU A 49 -9.31 -12.80 1.03
CA GLU A 49 -10.09 -11.99 0.09
C GLU A 49 -9.38 -10.65 -0.18
N SER A 50 -8.99 -10.40 -1.43
CA SER A 50 -8.16 -9.22 -1.78
C SER A 50 -8.92 -7.91 -1.61
N HIS A 51 -10.23 -7.92 -1.87
CA HIS A 51 -11.11 -6.76 -1.67
C HIS A 51 -11.31 -6.37 -0.19
N ARG A 52 -10.88 -7.22 0.77
CA ARG A 52 -10.94 -6.96 2.21
C ARG A 52 -9.57 -6.68 2.83
N CYS A 53 -8.50 -6.67 2.03
CA CYS A 53 -7.16 -6.34 2.49
C CYS A 53 -6.98 -4.82 2.62
N LEU A 54 -6.32 -4.38 3.69
CA LEU A 54 -5.83 -3.01 3.85
C LEU A 54 -4.30 -3.00 3.70
N GLN A 55 -3.78 -2.32 2.68
CA GLN A 55 -2.34 -2.15 2.46
C GLN A 55 -1.88 -0.81 3.02
N MET A 56 -0.99 -0.86 4.02
CA MET A 56 -0.48 0.31 4.72
C MET A 56 0.93 0.09 5.26
N SER A 57 1.58 1.19 5.65
CA SER A 57 2.82 1.18 6.44
C SER A 57 2.79 2.30 7.47
N PRO A 58 3.22 2.06 8.73
CA PRO A 58 3.42 3.10 9.72
C PRO A 58 4.78 3.82 9.61
N ALA A 59 5.61 3.42 8.64
CA ALA A 59 6.94 3.99 8.39
C ALA A 59 7.13 4.13 6.87
N ILE A 60 6.40 5.05 6.25
CA ILE A 60 6.30 5.14 4.78
C ILE A 60 7.63 5.55 4.11
N ASP A 61 8.43 6.36 4.80
CA ASP A 61 9.65 6.99 4.29
C ASP A 61 10.92 6.48 5.00
N SER A 62 10.80 5.42 5.80
CA SER A 62 11.90 4.93 6.63
C SER A 62 12.10 3.43 6.50
N CYS A 63 13.30 3.04 6.06
CA CYS A 63 13.78 1.67 6.02
C CYS A 63 15.28 1.66 6.35
N ASN A 64 15.74 0.67 7.10
CA ASN A 64 17.17 0.48 7.39
C ASN A 64 17.92 -0.25 6.27
N LEU A 65 17.22 -0.62 5.21
CA LEU A 65 17.77 -1.29 4.02
C LEU A 65 17.59 -0.40 2.79
N HIS A 66 18.55 -0.48 1.87
CA HIS A 66 18.49 0.15 0.56
C HIS A 66 18.61 -0.93 -0.52
N CYS A 67 17.52 -1.69 -0.68
CA CYS A 67 17.42 -2.78 -1.64
C CYS A 67 17.70 -2.27 -3.07
N ARG A 68 18.31 -3.12 -3.91
CA ARG A 68 18.65 -2.81 -5.30
C ARG A 68 17.50 -3.04 -6.26
#